data_AF-A0A6J1VGL8-F1
#
_entry.id   AF-A0A6J1VGL8-F1
#
_cell.length_a   1.000
_cell.length_b   1.000
_cell.length_c   1.000
_cell.angle_alpha   90.00
_cell.angle_beta   90.00
_cell.angle_gamma   90.00
#
_symmetry.space_group_name_H-M   'P 1'
#
loop_
_entity.id
_entity.type
_entity.pdbx_description
1 polymer ?
#
loop_
_entity_poly.entity_id
_entity_poly.type
_entity_poly.pdbx_seq_one_letter_code
_entity_poly.pdbx_strand_id
1 'polypeptide(L)'
;MEPDIKRRKTAEPVGASTWEVLPVLSEQESQDVTLMPVYAAPVVDKKETCRLMKEVSAIYPLSDYPHLKRIRTCLSAGSPHPLEMILCLAGLSGEQSGLRSLAELFPSGEVDLCGLGKPFLVHVPACAPLTRPQYEEAASHWPVSFHENKRISQALKGCLFSPLEKNSMQGYMELAIQAAQQGARQAMEPVGAVVVDPATSRVLAVGHDCREGSNPLLHAAMVCIDLVAHSHGGGTYSFNDYPACTFLPVDNTSQPPPSLEDGLPYICTGYDMYLTREPCMMCAMALVHSRIQRVFYGAPSSHGALGTTHHIHSRKGLNHRYEVFRGILEDQCKCLAQLSDYKESS
;
A
#
# COMPACT_ATOMS: atom_id res chain seq x y z
N MET A 1 8.31 -9.56 2.59
CA MET A 1 7.37 -10.67 2.37
C MET A 1 6.14 -10.30 3.19
N GLU A 2 5.08 -9.79 2.56
CA GLU A 2 3.88 -9.35 3.30
C GLU A 2 3.38 -10.50 4.19
N PRO A 3 2.90 -10.23 5.41
CA PRO A 3 2.37 -11.27 6.28
C PRO A 3 1.18 -11.94 5.61
N ASP A 4 1.25 -13.26 5.49
CA ASP A 4 0.22 -14.12 4.90
C ASP A 4 -1.05 -14.01 5.75
N ILE A 5 -2.03 -13.23 5.29
CA ILE A 5 -3.31 -13.06 5.97
C ILE A 5 -4.02 -14.42 5.93
N LYS A 6 -3.96 -15.16 7.04
CA LYS A 6 -4.60 -16.47 7.17
C LYS A 6 -6.09 -16.37 6.81
N ARG A 7 -6.45 -17.04 5.69
CA ARG A 7 -7.83 -17.28 5.25
C ARG A 7 -8.68 -17.75 6.44
N ARG A 8 -9.56 -16.89 6.95
CA ARG A 8 -10.48 -17.24 8.02
C ARG A 8 -11.69 -17.93 7.38
N LYS A 9 -11.73 -19.27 7.44
CA LYS A 9 -12.88 -20.07 6.96
C LYS A 9 -14.12 -19.78 7.81
N THR A 10 -14.97 -18.87 7.35
CA THR A 10 -16.38 -18.79 7.73
C THR A 10 -17.22 -19.54 6.70
N ALA A 11 -18.17 -20.35 7.15
CA ALA A 11 -19.04 -21.14 6.28
C ALA A 11 -19.79 -20.24 5.29
N GLU A 12 -19.59 -20.47 3.99
CA GLU A 12 -20.09 -19.60 2.93
C GLU A 12 -21.56 -19.90 2.58
N PRO A 13 -22.38 -18.86 2.35
CA PRO A 13 -23.71 -19.02 1.76
C PRO A 13 -23.58 -19.40 0.28
N VAL A 14 -24.46 -20.29 -0.17
CA VAL A 14 -24.54 -20.77 -1.56
C VAL A 14 -24.72 -19.57 -2.50
N GLY A 15 -23.74 -19.32 -3.37
CA GLY A 15 -23.71 -18.21 -4.33
C GLY A 15 -22.77 -17.05 -3.97
N ALA A 16 -21.95 -17.16 -2.92
CA ALA A 16 -20.89 -16.19 -2.63
C ALA A 16 -19.81 -16.19 -3.73
N SER A 17 -19.39 -15.01 -4.16
CA SER A 17 -18.23 -14.84 -5.03
C SER A 17 -16.99 -15.45 -4.35
N THR A 18 -16.32 -16.37 -5.03
CA THR A 18 -15.17 -17.16 -4.51
C THR A 18 -13.88 -16.35 -4.34
N TRP A 19 -13.92 -15.03 -4.57
CA TRP A 19 -12.76 -14.15 -4.59
C TRP A 19 -12.94 -12.97 -3.64
N GLU A 20 -11.82 -12.51 -3.07
CA GLU A 20 -11.75 -11.34 -2.21
C GLU A 20 -10.89 -10.26 -2.87
N VAL A 21 -11.33 -9.00 -2.78
CA VAL A 21 -10.51 -7.86 -3.20
C VAL A 21 -9.77 -7.30 -1.99
N LEU A 22 -8.44 -7.30 -2.08
CA LEU A 22 -7.54 -6.86 -1.02
C LEU A 22 -6.76 -5.63 -1.47
N PRO A 23 -6.58 -4.61 -0.61
CA PRO A 23 -5.69 -3.50 -0.94
C PRO A 23 -4.24 -4.00 -1.02
N VAL A 24 -3.46 -3.42 -1.92
CA VAL A 24 -1.99 -3.54 -1.89
C VAL A 24 -1.46 -2.33 -1.14
N LEU A 25 -1.00 -2.58 0.07
CA LEU A 25 -0.53 -1.54 0.98
C LEU A 25 0.78 -0.93 0.48
N SER A 26 1.11 0.27 0.96
CA SER A 26 2.46 0.81 0.78
C SER A 26 3.48 0.01 1.59
N GLU A 27 4.77 0.19 1.26
CA GLU A 27 5.87 -0.43 2.02
C GLU A 27 5.82 -0.07 3.51
N GLN A 28 5.47 1.18 3.85
CA GLN A 28 5.37 1.63 5.24
C GLN A 28 4.16 1.06 5.99
N GLU A 29 3.08 0.74 5.28
CA GLU A 29 1.85 0.17 5.84
C GLU A 29 1.91 -1.35 5.98
N SER A 30 2.77 -2.00 5.18
CA SER A 30 2.96 -3.46 5.16
C SER A 30 4.18 -3.94 5.96
N GLN A 31 5.10 -3.04 6.33
CA GLN A 31 6.25 -3.40 7.16
C GLN A 31 5.85 -3.86 8.57
N ASP A 32 6.64 -4.76 9.13
CA ASP A 32 6.56 -5.17 10.53
C ASP A 32 6.92 -4.01 11.47
N VAL A 33 6.46 -4.08 12.72
CA VAL A 33 6.82 -3.08 13.73
C VAL A 33 8.30 -3.21 14.08
N THR A 34 9.09 -2.24 13.64
CA THR A 34 10.49 -2.13 14.04
C THR A 34 10.61 -1.49 15.42
N LEU A 35 11.53 -2.00 16.23
CA LEU A 35 11.76 -1.53 17.59
C LEU A 35 13.12 -0.85 17.72
N MET A 36 13.20 0.10 18.63
CA MET A 36 14.42 0.81 18.98
C MET A 36 14.61 0.86 20.50
N PRO A 37 15.85 0.76 21.00
CA PRO A 37 16.14 0.80 22.42
C PRO A 37 16.07 2.23 22.96
N VAL A 38 15.44 2.38 24.12
CA VAL A 38 15.38 3.63 24.89
C VAL A 38 15.68 3.35 26.36
N TYR A 39 16.25 4.34 27.04
CA TYR A 39 16.30 4.32 28.49
C TYR A 39 14.97 4.81 29.04
N ALA A 40 14.35 4.04 29.92
CA ALA A 40 13.17 4.42 30.68
C ALA A 40 13.44 4.27 32.18
N ALA A 41 12.66 4.94 33.02
CA ALA A 41 12.73 4.79 34.47
C ALA A 41 11.33 4.77 35.09
N PRO A 42 11.14 4.06 36.21
CA PRO A 42 9.93 4.18 37.00
C PRO A 42 9.79 5.61 37.56
N VAL A 43 8.58 6.13 37.62
CA VAL A 43 8.24 7.35 38.36
C VAL A 43 7.75 6.92 39.75
N VAL A 44 8.61 7.10 40.74
CA VAL A 44 8.43 6.66 42.12
C VAL A 44 7.45 7.57 42.87
N ASP A 45 7.52 8.88 42.63
CA ASP A 45 6.57 9.86 43.17
C ASP A 45 5.67 10.43 42.06
N LYS A 46 4.37 10.11 42.13
CA LYS A 46 3.37 10.61 41.17
C LYS A 46 3.29 12.14 41.15
N LYS A 47 3.56 12.84 42.26
CA LYS A 47 3.45 14.30 42.34
C LYS A 47 4.45 15.00 41.42
N GLU A 48 5.61 14.38 41.22
CA GLU A 48 6.69 14.91 40.39
C GLU A 48 6.49 14.62 38.89
N THR A 49 5.51 13.80 38.50
CA THR A 49 5.30 13.37 37.10
C THR A 49 5.25 14.55 36.11
N CYS A 50 4.47 15.59 36.41
CA CYS A 50 4.31 16.74 35.51
C CYS A 50 5.60 17.56 35.38
N ARG A 51 6.38 17.66 36.45
CA ARG A 51 7.67 18.36 36.47
C ARG A 51 8.70 17.57 35.68
N LEU A 52 8.90 16.30 36.04
CA LEU A 52 9.81 15.36 35.36
C LEU A 52 9.52 15.30 33.86
N MET A 53 8.25 15.23 33.47
CA MET A 53 7.87 15.21 32.06
C MET A 53 8.33 16.47 31.32
N LYS A 54 8.21 17.66 31.93
CA LYS A 54 8.65 18.93 31.32
C LYS A 54 10.16 19.01 31.24
N GLU A 55 10.86 18.74 32.34
CA GLU A 55 12.33 18.81 32.43
C GLU A 55 12.98 17.82 31.47
N VAL A 56 12.58 16.54 31.51
CA VAL A 56 13.14 15.52 30.62
C VAL A 56 12.82 15.82 29.16
N SER A 57 11.61 16.30 28.84
CA SER A 57 11.28 16.65 27.45
C SER A 57 12.04 17.87 26.93
N ALA A 58 12.47 18.77 27.82
CA ALA A 58 13.30 19.92 27.45
C ALA A 58 14.72 19.50 27.07
N ILE A 59 15.28 18.51 27.77
CA ILE A 59 16.64 17.99 27.50
C ILE A 59 16.65 16.98 26.35
N TYR A 60 15.70 16.04 26.36
CA TYR A 60 15.60 14.97 25.38
C TYR A 60 14.22 15.01 24.72
N PRO A 61 13.96 15.89 23.75
CA PRO A 61 12.69 15.92 23.05
C PRO A 61 12.44 14.62 22.27
N LEU A 62 11.17 14.22 22.11
CA LEU A 62 10.74 13.14 21.20
C LEU A 62 10.06 13.71 19.95
N SER A 63 10.48 14.88 19.49
CA SER A 63 9.87 15.54 18.33
C SER A 63 9.92 14.68 17.06
N ASP A 64 10.97 13.88 16.91
CA ASP A 64 11.15 12.96 15.78
C ASP A 64 10.32 11.67 15.92
N TYR A 65 9.74 11.44 17.11
CA TYR A 65 8.92 10.27 17.44
C TYR A 65 7.57 10.66 18.06
N PRO A 66 6.75 11.46 17.36
CA PRO A 66 5.52 12.05 17.90
C PRO A 66 4.44 11.00 18.23
N HIS A 67 4.58 9.77 17.74
CA HIS A 67 3.68 8.66 18.07
C HIS A 67 3.93 8.09 19.45
N LEU A 68 5.12 8.22 20.03
CA LEU A 68 5.44 7.65 21.34
C LEU A 68 4.81 8.48 22.47
N LYS A 69 4.07 7.82 23.36
CA LYS A 69 3.67 8.46 24.63
C LYS A 69 4.81 8.37 25.62
N ARG A 70 5.29 9.50 26.13
CA ARG A 70 6.45 9.52 27.05
C ARG A 70 6.23 8.74 28.35
N ILE A 71 5.00 8.62 28.81
CA ILE A 71 4.64 7.95 30.07
C ILE A 71 3.68 6.80 29.79
N ARG A 72 3.87 5.68 30.49
CA ARG A 72 2.92 4.56 30.56
C ARG A 72 2.61 4.16 31.99
N THR A 73 1.50 3.47 32.19
CA THR A 73 1.23 2.74 33.43
C THR A 73 2.14 1.53 33.53
N CYS A 74 2.69 1.27 34.71
CA CYS A 74 3.53 0.09 34.95
C CYS A 74 2.76 -1.20 34.66
N LEU A 75 3.41 -2.15 33.98
CA LEU A 75 2.79 -3.40 33.50
C LEU A 75 2.67 -4.48 34.58
N SER A 76 3.55 -4.46 35.59
CA SER A 76 3.54 -5.48 36.65
C SER A 76 2.50 -5.16 37.72
N ALA A 77 1.48 -6.01 37.82
CA ALA A 77 0.48 -5.97 38.89
C ALA A 77 1.18 -6.17 40.25
N GLY A 78 1.28 -5.10 41.05
CA GLY A 78 1.97 -5.11 42.36
C GLY A 78 3.26 -4.27 42.42
N SER A 79 3.64 -3.59 41.34
CA SER A 79 4.77 -2.65 41.39
C SER A 79 4.51 -1.54 42.42
N PRO A 80 5.52 -1.17 43.24
CA PRO A 80 5.43 0.00 44.11
C PRO A 80 5.37 1.31 43.32
N HIS A 81 5.61 1.26 42.00
CA HIS A 81 5.68 2.43 41.14
C HIS A 81 4.61 2.33 40.04
N PRO A 82 3.73 3.32 39.93
CA PRO A 82 2.53 3.27 39.09
C PRO A 82 2.80 3.62 37.62
N LEU A 83 3.89 4.34 37.35
CA LEU A 83 4.17 4.92 36.04
C LEU A 83 5.62 4.66 35.65
N GLU A 84 5.87 4.58 34.36
CA GLU A 84 7.19 4.49 33.76
C GLU A 84 7.31 5.57 32.68
N MET A 85 8.48 6.19 32.60
CA MET A 85 8.77 7.32 31.72
C MET A 85 9.95 6.98 30.83
N ILE A 86 9.81 7.16 29.51
CA ILE A 86 10.95 7.21 28.59
C ILE A 86 11.81 8.41 29.01
N LEU A 87 13.12 8.25 29.11
CA LEU A 87 14.07 9.31 29.39
C LEU A 87 14.65 9.85 28.08
N CYS A 88 15.37 9.00 27.36
CA CYS A 88 16.07 9.34 26.11
C CYS A 88 16.28 8.09 25.23
N LEU A 89 16.73 8.32 24.00
CA LEU A 89 17.16 7.24 23.12
C LEU A 89 18.44 6.60 23.65
N ALA A 90 18.54 5.27 23.58
CA ALA A 90 19.81 4.62 23.81
C ALA A 90 20.66 4.79 22.55
N GLY A 91 21.57 5.78 22.56
CA GLY A 91 22.40 6.10 21.41
C GLY A 91 23.30 4.97 20.95
N LEU A 92 23.47 4.86 19.63
CA LEU A 92 24.42 4.06 18.84
C LEU A 92 25.90 4.47 19.05
N SER A 93 26.26 5.06 20.18
CA SER A 93 27.67 5.23 20.54
C SER A 93 28.21 3.84 20.84
N GLY A 94 29.24 3.39 20.12
CA GLY A 94 29.84 2.04 20.14
C GLY A 94 30.44 1.58 21.49
N GLU A 95 29.90 2.04 22.60
CA GLU A 95 30.25 1.65 23.96
C GLU A 95 29.03 0.99 24.60
N GLN A 96 29.10 -0.34 24.70
CA GLN A 96 28.39 -1.25 25.60
C GLN A 96 26.90 -0.92 25.84
N SER A 97 26.04 -1.85 25.39
CA SER A 97 24.61 -1.98 25.71
C SER A 97 24.36 -2.25 27.21
N GLY A 98 24.88 -1.36 28.07
CA GLY A 98 24.86 -1.44 29.51
C GLY A 98 23.78 -0.56 30.14
N LEU A 99 23.41 -0.92 31.36
CA LEU A 99 22.57 -0.10 32.22
C LEU A 99 23.32 1.20 32.56
N ARG A 100 22.74 2.37 32.28
CA ARG A 100 23.29 3.66 32.72
C ARG A 100 22.62 4.15 33.99
N SER A 101 23.38 4.83 34.84
CA SER A 101 22.82 5.53 35.99
C SER A 101 22.10 6.82 35.56
N LEU A 102 21.20 7.36 36.41
CA LEU A 102 20.54 8.64 36.11
C LEU A 102 21.54 9.79 35.96
N ALA A 103 22.63 9.78 36.74
CA ALA A 103 23.67 10.80 36.68
C ALA A 103 24.42 10.76 35.33
N GLU A 104 24.61 9.58 34.74
CA GLU A 104 25.19 9.44 33.40
C GLU A 104 24.22 9.92 32.30
N LEU A 105 22.91 9.70 32.49
CA LEU A 105 21.88 10.14 31.55
C LEU A 105 21.59 11.64 31.65
N PHE A 106 21.87 12.29 32.77
CA PHE A 106 21.64 13.73 32.98
C PHE A 106 22.86 14.40 33.66
N PRO A 107 24.01 14.48 32.96
CA PRO A 107 25.27 14.95 33.57
C PRO A 107 25.27 16.45 33.91
N SER A 108 24.41 17.24 33.25
CA SER A 108 24.30 18.69 33.45
C SER A 108 23.56 19.09 34.73
N GLY A 109 22.85 18.14 35.37
CA GLY A 109 22.03 18.43 36.56
C GLY A 109 20.79 19.29 36.28
N GLU A 110 20.40 19.45 35.02
CA GLU A 110 19.25 20.27 34.60
C GLU A 110 17.89 19.62 34.93
N VAL A 111 17.88 18.34 35.27
CA VAL A 111 16.69 17.59 35.68
C VAL A 111 16.82 17.25 37.17
N ASP A 112 15.83 17.63 37.98
CA ASP A 112 15.77 17.16 39.35
C ASP A 112 15.31 15.69 39.34
N LEU A 113 16.26 14.80 39.60
CA LEU A 113 16.10 13.35 39.58
C LEU A 113 15.19 12.83 40.71
N CYS A 114 14.77 13.68 41.66
CA CYS A 114 13.82 13.29 42.69
C CYS A 114 12.53 12.74 42.06
N GLY A 115 12.12 11.56 42.52
CA GLY A 115 10.94 10.87 42.00
C GLY A 115 11.20 9.96 40.79
N LEU A 116 12.43 9.86 40.26
CA LEU A 116 12.82 8.84 39.29
C LEU A 116 13.49 7.62 39.96
N GLY A 117 13.10 6.43 39.50
CA GLY A 117 13.70 5.17 39.89
C GLY A 117 14.93 4.81 39.05
N LYS A 118 15.46 3.61 39.27
CA LYS A 118 16.61 3.11 38.51
C LYS A 118 16.26 2.98 37.02
N PRO A 119 17.09 3.53 36.10
CA PRO A 119 16.86 3.38 34.67
C PRO A 119 17.00 1.92 34.23
N PHE A 120 16.23 1.57 33.20
CA PHE A 120 16.27 0.29 32.52
C PHE A 120 16.17 0.50 31.01
N LEU A 121 16.63 -0.49 30.26
CA LEU A 121 16.53 -0.50 28.81
C LEU A 121 15.21 -1.16 28.38
N VAL A 122 14.49 -0.54 27.46
CA VAL A 122 13.26 -1.08 26.89
C VAL A 122 13.22 -0.79 25.38
N HIS A 123 12.57 -1.68 24.64
CA HIS A 123 12.38 -1.52 23.20
C HIS A 123 11.01 -0.91 22.93
N VAL A 124 10.97 0.15 22.13
CA VAL A 124 9.75 0.87 21.77
C VAL A 124 9.60 0.96 20.25
N PRO A 125 8.38 1.13 19.71
CA PRO A 125 8.16 1.24 18.27
C PRO A 125 8.92 2.42 17.65
N ALA A 126 9.74 2.13 16.65
CA ALA A 126 10.58 3.12 15.98
C ALA A 126 9.79 4.01 15.01
N CYS A 127 8.72 3.47 14.42
CA CYS A 127 7.84 4.18 13.50
C CYS A 127 6.41 4.27 14.03
N ALA A 128 5.69 5.30 13.60
CA ALA A 128 4.26 5.43 13.87
C ALA A 128 3.48 4.32 13.15
N PRO A 129 2.55 3.63 13.83
CA PRO A 129 1.71 2.65 13.17
C PRO A 129 0.77 3.32 12.18
N LEU A 130 0.68 2.77 10.97
CA LEU A 130 -0.20 3.26 9.90
C LEU A 130 -1.45 2.40 9.73
N THR A 131 -1.38 1.14 10.15
CA THR A 131 -2.51 0.20 10.12
C THR A 131 -2.91 -0.23 11.53
N ARG A 132 -4.14 -0.73 11.68
CA ARG A 132 -4.62 -1.26 12.96
C ARG A 132 -3.80 -2.46 13.46
N PRO A 133 -3.41 -3.44 12.61
CA PRO A 133 -2.49 -4.51 13.02
C PRO A 133 -1.15 -3.96 13.55
N GLN A 134 -0.52 -3.02 12.83
CA GLN A 134 0.70 -2.37 13.31
C GLN A 134 0.49 -1.66 14.65
N TYR A 135 -0.65 -1.01 14.85
CA TYR A 135 -0.97 -0.36 16.13
C TYR A 135 -1.10 -1.36 17.26
N GLU A 136 -1.81 -2.47 17.05
CA GLU A 136 -2.02 -3.50 18.07
C GLU A 136 -0.68 -4.13 18.48
N GLU A 137 0.20 -4.41 17.52
CA GLU A 137 1.56 -4.87 17.77
C GLU A 137 2.42 -3.81 18.48
N ALA A 138 2.47 -2.58 17.95
CA ALA A 138 3.25 -1.49 18.53
C ALA A 138 2.82 -1.16 19.98
N ALA A 139 1.52 -1.13 20.24
CA ALA A 139 0.95 -0.87 21.57
C ALA A 139 1.29 -1.97 22.59
N SER A 140 1.61 -3.19 22.13
CA SER A 140 2.09 -4.27 23.01
C SER A 140 3.49 -4.00 23.58
N HIS A 141 4.32 -3.22 22.86
CA HIS A 141 5.67 -2.84 23.28
C HIS A 141 5.66 -1.56 24.13
N TRP A 142 5.01 -0.52 23.63
CA TRP A 142 4.91 0.77 24.33
C TRP A 142 3.66 1.54 23.87
N PRO A 143 3.00 2.32 24.75
CA PRO A 143 1.83 3.09 24.32
C PRO A 143 2.16 4.09 23.21
N VAL A 144 1.42 3.98 22.12
CA VAL A 144 1.55 4.84 20.95
C VAL A 144 0.24 5.57 20.65
N SER A 145 0.35 6.70 19.96
CA SER A 145 -0.78 7.39 19.34
C SER A 145 -1.05 6.77 17.98
N PHE A 146 -2.32 6.54 17.65
CA PHE A 146 -2.74 5.99 16.37
C PHE A 146 -3.95 6.75 15.85
N HIS A 147 -3.81 7.25 14.62
CA HIS A 147 -4.87 7.92 13.89
C HIS A 147 -5.30 7.01 12.75
N GLU A 148 -6.44 6.36 12.93
CA GLU A 148 -6.89 5.34 11.99
C GLU A 148 -7.27 5.95 10.63
N ASN A 149 -6.65 5.44 9.57
CA ASN A 149 -7.12 5.67 8.21
C ASN A 149 -8.34 4.76 7.94
N LYS A 150 -9.54 5.33 8.04
CA LYS A 150 -10.81 4.61 7.86
C LYS A 150 -10.88 3.84 6.53
N ARG A 151 -10.33 4.41 5.45
CA ARG A 151 -10.38 3.79 4.11
C ARG A 151 -9.53 2.52 4.05
N ILE A 152 -8.30 2.58 4.57
CA ILE A 152 -7.42 1.40 4.69
C ILE A 152 -8.04 0.36 5.60
N SER A 153 -8.59 0.77 6.75
CA SER A 153 -9.26 -0.15 7.67
C SER A 153 -10.48 -0.83 7.05
N GLN A 154 -11.26 -0.13 6.22
CA GLN A 154 -12.38 -0.72 5.47
C GLN A 154 -11.87 -1.69 4.39
N ALA A 155 -10.80 -1.33 3.69
CA ALA A 155 -10.17 -2.17 2.67
C ALA A 155 -9.64 -3.48 3.26
N LEU A 156 -8.90 -3.42 4.37
CA LEU A 156 -8.39 -4.60 5.07
C LEU A 156 -9.49 -5.49 5.66
N LYS A 157 -10.67 -4.93 5.95
CA LYS A 157 -11.85 -5.69 6.39
C LYS A 157 -12.68 -6.24 5.22
N GLY A 158 -12.28 -5.99 3.97
CA GLY A 158 -13.02 -6.42 2.78
C GLY A 158 -14.37 -5.70 2.57
N CYS A 159 -14.60 -4.58 3.25
CA CYS A 159 -15.85 -3.82 3.25
C CYS A 159 -15.76 -2.47 2.51
N LEU A 160 -14.68 -2.23 1.77
CA LEU A 160 -14.52 -1.02 0.96
C LEU A 160 -15.50 -0.98 -0.23
N PHE A 161 -15.80 -2.13 -0.82
CA PHE A 161 -16.67 -2.24 -2.00
C PHE A 161 -17.97 -2.96 -1.65
N SER A 162 -19.09 -2.38 -2.08
CA SER A 162 -20.41 -2.98 -1.98
C SER A 162 -20.55 -4.24 -2.86
N PRO A 163 -21.54 -5.11 -2.60
CA PRO A 163 -21.79 -6.27 -3.45
C PRO A 163 -22.04 -5.92 -4.93
N LEU A 164 -22.71 -4.79 -5.20
CA LEU A 164 -22.97 -4.31 -6.56
C LEU A 164 -21.69 -3.89 -7.28
N GLU A 165 -20.81 -3.16 -6.58
CA GLU A 165 -19.49 -2.78 -7.11
C GLU A 165 -18.65 -4.03 -7.38
N LYS A 166 -18.63 -5.01 -6.46
CA LYS A 166 -17.92 -6.26 -6.67
C LYS A 166 -18.41 -7.02 -7.91
N ASN A 167 -19.73 -7.04 -8.15
CA ASN A 167 -20.28 -7.65 -9.37
C ASN A 167 -19.81 -6.93 -10.64
N SER A 168 -19.77 -5.60 -10.61
CA SER A 168 -19.27 -4.79 -11.74
C SER A 168 -17.78 -5.03 -11.98
N MET A 169 -16.98 -5.04 -10.91
CA MET A 169 -15.56 -5.36 -10.92
C MET A 169 -15.28 -6.75 -11.50
N GLN A 170 -16.12 -7.74 -11.17
CA GLN A 170 -16.05 -9.08 -11.76
C GLN A 170 -16.23 -9.02 -13.27
N GLY A 171 -17.27 -8.35 -13.76
CA GLY A 171 -17.52 -8.20 -15.20
C GLY A 171 -16.36 -7.52 -15.93
N TYR A 172 -15.74 -6.49 -15.35
CA TYR A 172 -14.56 -5.85 -15.94
C TYR A 172 -13.33 -6.78 -15.99
N MET A 173 -13.10 -7.58 -14.95
CA MET A 173 -12.02 -8.57 -14.95
C MET A 173 -12.30 -9.73 -15.93
N GLU A 174 -13.54 -10.17 -16.06
CA GLU A 174 -13.94 -11.17 -17.06
C GLU A 174 -13.69 -10.67 -18.48
N LEU A 175 -13.97 -9.39 -18.77
CA LEU A 175 -13.60 -8.77 -20.06
C LEU A 175 -12.09 -8.76 -20.28
N ALA A 176 -11.29 -8.44 -19.26
CA ALA A 176 -9.82 -8.51 -19.34
C ALA A 176 -9.33 -9.94 -19.62
N ILE A 177 -9.92 -10.95 -18.96
CA ILE A 177 -9.63 -12.37 -19.18
C ILE A 177 -9.98 -12.78 -20.62
N GLN A 178 -11.13 -12.36 -21.14
CA GLN A 178 -11.54 -12.66 -22.53
C GLN A 178 -10.57 -12.04 -23.54
N ALA A 179 -10.12 -10.79 -23.32
CA ALA A 179 -9.11 -10.16 -24.17
C ALA A 179 -7.78 -10.92 -24.13
N ALA A 180 -7.32 -11.31 -22.94
CA ALA A 180 -6.11 -12.12 -22.76
C ALA A 180 -6.18 -13.46 -23.52
N GLN A 181 -7.32 -14.15 -23.46
CA GLN A 181 -7.54 -15.41 -24.18
C GLN A 181 -7.50 -15.23 -25.71
N GLN A 182 -8.03 -14.12 -26.22
CA GLN A 182 -7.95 -13.80 -27.65
C GLN A 182 -6.52 -13.48 -28.09
N GLY A 183 -5.77 -12.72 -27.29
CA GLY A 183 -4.34 -12.50 -27.52
C GLY A 183 -3.54 -13.80 -27.55
N ALA A 184 -3.80 -14.71 -26.61
CA ALA A 184 -3.14 -16.01 -26.55
C ALA A 184 -3.37 -16.86 -27.81
N ARG A 185 -4.59 -16.80 -28.40
CA ARG A 185 -4.90 -17.47 -29.69
C ARG A 185 -4.12 -16.89 -30.86
N GLN A 186 -3.67 -15.64 -30.75
CA GLN A 186 -2.78 -14.96 -31.70
C GLN A 186 -1.30 -15.09 -31.31
N ALA A 187 -0.96 -16.07 -30.48
CA ALA A 187 0.38 -16.33 -29.98
C ALA A 187 1.01 -15.21 -29.12
N MET A 188 0.21 -14.25 -28.63
CA MET A 188 0.67 -13.25 -27.67
C MET A 188 0.74 -13.81 -26.25
N GLU A 189 1.37 -13.07 -25.35
CA GLU A 189 1.30 -13.34 -23.92
C GLU A 189 -0.14 -13.24 -23.41
N PRO A 190 -0.63 -14.17 -22.58
CA PRO A 190 -2.01 -14.23 -22.10
C PRO A 190 -2.27 -13.19 -20.99
N VAL A 191 -2.08 -11.91 -21.30
CA VAL A 191 -2.30 -10.77 -20.40
C VAL A 191 -3.31 -9.82 -21.03
N GLY A 192 -4.33 -9.44 -20.27
CA GLY A 192 -5.41 -8.57 -20.70
C GLY A 192 -5.64 -7.42 -19.75
N ALA A 193 -6.20 -6.33 -20.26
CA ALA A 193 -6.45 -5.10 -19.53
C ALA A 193 -7.77 -4.44 -19.97
N VAL A 194 -8.40 -3.73 -19.05
CA VAL A 194 -9.60 -2.92 -19.29
C VAL A 194 -9.46 -1.59 -18.55
N VAL A 195 -9.80 -0.47 -19.21
CA VAL A 195 -9.91 0.85 -18.59
C VAL A 195 -11.37 1.22 -18.45
N VAL A 196 -11.77 1.70 -17.27
CA VAL A 196 -13.15 2.04 -16.93
C VAL A 196 -13.22 3.45 -16.36
N ASP A 197 -14.23 4.22 -16.76
CA ASP A 197 -14.64 5.43 -16.05
C ASP A 197 -15.48 5.03 -14.83
N PRO A 198 -14.98 5.20 -13.59
CA PRO A 198 -15.73 4.81 -12.40
C PRO A 198 -16.95 5.71 -12.13
N ALA A 199 -17.00 6.93 -12.67
CA ALA A 199 -18.15 7.83 -12.48
C ALA A 199 -19.35 7.38 -13.32
N THR A 200 -19.12 6.86 -14.53
CA THR A 200 -20.19 6.42 -15.43
C THR A 200 -20.31 4.90 -15.55
N SER A 201 -19.39 4.13 -14.96
CA SER A 201 -19.28 2.68 -15.15
C SER A 201 -19.15 2.28 -16.62
N ARG A 202 -18.50 3.12 -17.45
CA ARG A 202 -18.31 2.86 -18.88
C ARG A 202 -16.92 2.27 -19.11
N VAL A 203 -16.85 1.21 -19.91
CA VAL A 203 -15.58 0.67 -20.41
C VAL A 203 -15.08 1.59 -21.53
N LEU A 204 -13.89 2.17 -21.33
CA LEU A 204 -13.26 3.11 -22.25
C LEU A 204 -12.31 2.41 -23.23
N ALA A 205 -11.61 1.39 -22.75
CA ALA A 205 -10.70 0.59 -23.56
C ALA A 205 -10.64 -0.85 -23.05
N VAL A 206 -10.49 -1.80 -23.97
CA VAL A 206 -10.19 -3.21 -23.72
C VAL A 206 -8.97 -3.56 -24.56
N GLY A 207 -7.97 -4.22 -23.99
CA GLY A 207 -6.74 -4.57 -24.70
C GLY A 207 -6.09 -5.84 -24.16
N HIS A 208 -5.18 -6.39 -24.95
CA HIS A 208 -4.30 -7.48 -24.51
C HIS A 208 -2.86 -7.19 -24.90
N ASP A 209 -1.95 -8.03 -24.44
CA ASP A 209 -0.55 -7.97 -24.82
C ASP A 209 -0.37 -8.10 -26.33
N CYS A 210 0.44 -7.21 -26.92
CA CYS A 210 0.73 -7.16 -28.34
C CYS A 210 2.26 -7.14 -28.60
N ARG A 211 3.08 -7.62 -27.64
CA ARG A 211 4.54 -7.45 -27.68
C ARG A 211 5.24 -8.23 -28.81
N GLU A 212 4.65 -9.34 -29.23
CA GLU A 212 5.14 -10.15 -30.36
C GLU A 212 4.70 -9.58 -31.73
N GLY A 213 4.04 -8.43 -31.71
CA GLY A 213 3.67 -7.66 -32.89
C GLY A 213 4.79 -6.72 -33.33
N SER A 214 4.43 -5.44 -33.47
CA SER A 214 5.35 -4.41 -34.00
C SER A 214 6.33 -3.84 -32.98
N ASN A 215 6.03 -3.93 -31.68
CA ASN A 215 6.84 -3.33 -30.64
C ASN A 215 6.78 -4.13 -29.32
N PRO A 216 7.94 -4.54 -28.76
CA PRO A 216 7.99 -5.33 -27.52
C PRO A 216 7.47 -4.59 -26.28
N LEU A 217 7.30 -3.26 -26.33
CA LEU A 217 6.77 -2.47 -25.23
C LEU A 217 5.24 -2.50 -25.14
N LEU A 218 4.55 -3.12 -26.10
CA LEU A 218 3.08 -3.18 -26.17
C LEU A 218 2.49 -4.22 -25.21
N HIS A 219 2.79 -4.06 -23.92
CA HIS A 219 2.12 -4.80 -22.87
C HIS A 219 0.65 -4.35 -22.75
N ALA A 220 -0.23 -5.21 -22.23
CA ALA A 220 -1.67 -4.92 -22.14
C ALA A 220 -2.01 -3.56 -21.51
N ALA A 221 -1.29 -3.15 -20.45
CA ALA A 221 -1.47 -1.83 -19.83
C ALA A 221 -1.11 -0.68 -20.78
N MET A 222 0.00 -0.81 -21.52
CA MET A 222 0.45 0.20 -22.50
C MET A 222 -0.52 0.29 -23.68
N VAL A 223 -1.02 -0.86 -24.15
CA VAL A 223 -2.04 -0.94 -25.19
C VAL A 223 -3.31 -0.20 -24.74
N CYS A 224 -3.79 -0.45 -23.52
CA CYS A 224 -4.96 0.27 -23.00
C CYS A 224 -4.73 1.77 -22.84
N ILE A 225 -3.54 2.22 -22.43
CA ILE A 225 -3.23 3.66 -22.36
C ILE A 225 -3.28 4.29 -23.76
N ASP A 226 -2.70 3.63 -24.78
CA ASP A 226 -2.72 4.13 -26.15
C ASP A 226 -4.14 4.11 -26.75
N LEU A 227 -4.94 3.09 -26.44
CA LEU A 227 -6.36 3.00 -26.83
C LEU A 227 -7.21 4.13 -26.22
N VAL A 228 -6.94 4.51 -24.95
CA VAL A 228 -7.57 5.70 -24.36
C VAL A 228 -7.03 6.99 -25.00
N ALA A 229 -5.78 7.02 -25.48
CA ALA A 229 -5.31 8.17 -26.24
C ALA A 229 -6.02 8.29 -27.60
N HIS A 230 -6.29 7.17 -28.29
CA HIS A 230 -7.09 7.14 -29.53
C HIS A 230 -8.49 7.71 -29.33
N SER A 231 -9.15 7.43 -28.19
CA SER A 231 -10.49 7.99 -27.93
C SER A 231 -10.52 9.51 -27.81
N HIS A 232 -9.37 10.13 -27.52
CA HIS A 232 -9.17 11.58 -27.45
C HIS A 232 -8.56 12.17 -28.74
N GLY A 233 -8.48 11.40 -29.82
CA GLY A 233 -7.86 11.84 -31.09
C GLY A 233 -6.33 11.83 -31.10
N GLY A 234 -5.70 11.24 -30.08
CA GLY A 234 -4.28 10.91 -30.04
C GLY A 234 -4.02 9.47 -30.47
N GLY A 235 -3.19 8.75 -29.70
CA GLY A 235 -2.82 7.36 -29.97
C GLY A 235 -1.72 7.25 -31.03
N THR A 236 -0.83 6.26 -30.87
CA THR A 236 0.33 6.08 -31.75
C THR A 236 0.23 4.80 -32.56
N TYR A 237 -0.24 3.71 -31.94
CA TYR A 237 -0.17 2.38 -32.55
C TYR A 237 -1.49 2.00 -33.20
N SER A 238 -1.42 1.27 -34.32
CA SER A 238 -2.61 0.69 -34.93
C SER A 238 -2.86 -0.69 -34.37
N PHE A 239 -4.09 -0.93 -33.90
CA PHE A 239 -4.52 -2.21 -33.33
C PHE A 239 -5.51 -2.96 -34.23
N ASN A 240 -5.58 -2.63 -35.53
CA ASN A 240 -6.54 -3.22 -36.46
C ASN A 240 -6.40 -4.74 -36.60
N ASP A 241 -5.18 -5.26 -36.42
CA ASP A 241 -4.89 -6.70 -36.46
C ASP A 241 -5.28 -7.43 -35.16
N TYR A 242 -5.66 -6.68 -34.12
CA TYR A 242 -6.00 -7.19 -32.78
C TYR A 242 -7.47 -6.89 -32.47
N PRO A 243 -8.44 -7.72 -32.93
CA PRO A 243 -9.88 -7.41 -32.81
C PRO A 243 -10.41 -7.30 -31.38
N ALA A 244 -9.69 -7.84 -30.39
CA ALA A 244 -10.01 -7.66 -28.98
C ALA A 244 -9.59 -6.29 -28.41
N CYS A 245 -8.66 -5.62 -29.08
CA CYS A 245 -8.19 -4.28 -28.71
C CYS A 245 -9.17 -3.24 -29.25
N THR A 246 -9.98 -2.68 -28.36
CA THR A 246 -11.07 -1.77 -28.72
C THR A 246 -11.09 -0.58 -27.77
N PHE A 247 -11.59 0.56 -28.26
CA PHE A 247 -11.79 1.76 -27.46
C PHE A 247 -13.12 2.42 -27.80
N LEU A 248 -13.64 3.19 -26.85
CA LEU A 248 -14.87 3.95 -27.01
C LEU A 248 -14.51 5.42 -27.31
N PRO A 249 -14.89 5.98 -28.47
CA PRO A 249 -14.67 7.40 -28.75
C PRO A 249 -15.34 8.28 -27.70
N VAL A 250 -14.68 9.36 -27.28
CA VAL A 250 -15.30 10.32 -26.37
C VAL A 250 -16.35 11.13 -27.12
N ASP A 251 -17.57 11.19 -26.58
CA ASP A 251 -18.61 12.08 -27.10
C ASP A 251 -18.15 13.54 -26.92
N ASN A 252 -17.99 14.28 -28.01
CA ASN A 252 -17.55 15.69 -28.08
C ASN A 252 -18.40 16.68 -27.24
N THR A 253 -19.42 16.21 -26.53
CA THR A 253 -20.27 16.99 -25.63
C THR A 253 -19.72 17.08 -24.20
N SER A 254 -18.69 16.30 -23.87
CA SER A 254 -18.06 16.27 -22.55
C SER A 254 -16.93 17.29 -22.51
N GLN A 255 -16.98 18.27 -21.61
CA GLN A 255 -15.87 19.23 -21.46
C GLN A 255 -14.56 18.48 -21.21
N PRO A 256 -13.44 18.86 -21.86
CA PRO A 256 -12.16 18.26 -21.56
C PRO A 256 -11.82 18.47 -20.08
N PRO A 257 -11.15 17.52 -19.42
CA PRO A 257 -10.71 17.70 -18.05
C PRO A 257 -9.86 18.98 -17.94
N PRO A 258 -9.94 19.71 -16.82
CA PRO A 258 -9.27 21.00 -16.67
C PRO A 258 -7.79 20.86 -17.00
N SER A 259 -7.36 21.60 -18.03
CA SER A 259 -5.97 21.69 -18.45
C SER A 259 -5.15 22.29 -17.32
N LEU A 260 -4.07 21.60 -16.93
CA LEU A 260 -3.00 22.23 -16.14
C LEU A 260 -2.24 23.21 -17.04
N GLU A 261 -1.54 24.17 -16.42
CA GLU A 261 -0.87 25.31 -17.07
C GLU A 261 0.13 24.92 -18.19
N ASP A 262 0.48 23.64 -18.33
CA ASP A 262 1.34 23.08 -19.40
C ASP A 262 0.57 22.42 -20.58
N GLY A 263 -0.76 22.52 -20.65
CA GLY A 263 -1.50 22.41 -21.92
C GLY A 263 -1.83 21.01 -22.49
N LEU A 264 -1.57 19.89 -21.79
CA LEU A 264 -2.11 18.57 -22.18
C LEU A 264 -2.77 17.85 -20.99
N PRO A 265 -4.03 17.40 -21.11
CA PRO A 265 -4.65 16.57 -20.08
C PRO A 265 -3.99 15.20 -20.01
N TYR A 266 -3.83 14.67 -18.79
CA TYR A 266 -3.29 13.32 -18.61
C TYR A 266 -4.32 12.27 -19.03
N ILE A 267 -3.87 11.32 -19.87
CA ILE A 267 -4.70 10.42 -20.69
C ILE A 267 -5.69 9.58 -19.87
N CYS A 268 -5.30 9.11 -18.68
CA CYS A 268 -6.11 8.20 -17.86
C CYS A 268 -6.53 8.82 -16.50
N THR A 269 -6.60 10.15 -16.43
CA THR A 269 -6.92 10.85 -15.16
C THR A 269 -8.26 10.42 -14.61
N GLY A 270 -8.28 9.90 -13.39
CA GLY A 270 -9.54 9.56 -12.72
C GLY A 270 -10.13 8.21 -13.12
N TYR A 271 -9.49 7.45 -14.00
CA TYR A 271 -9.99 6.15 -14.46
C TYR A 271 -9.42 4.98 -13.65
N ASP A 272 -10.11 3.85 -13.74
CA ASP A 272 -9.68 2.58 -13.17
C ASP A 272 -9.13 1.66 -14.25
N MET A 273 -8.09 0.89 -13.90
CA MET A 273 -7.58 -0.17 -14.77
C MET A 273 -7.69 -1.53 -14.12
N TYR A 274 -8.26 -2.50 -14.84
CA TYR A 274 -8.33 -3.92 -14.47
C TYR A 274 -7.33 -4.70 -15.30
N LEU A 275 -6.46 -5.49 -14.67
CA LEU A 275 -5.37 -6.24 -15.31
C LEU A 275 -5.41 -7.70 -14.87
N THR A 276 -5.30 -8.64 -15.81
CA THR A 276 -5.25 -10.07 -15.42
C THR A 276 -3.98 -10.42 -14.66
N ARG A 277 -2.88 -9.70 -14.87
CA ARG A 277 -1.58 -9.93 -14.25
C ARG A 277 -1.02 -8.63 -13.68
N GLU A 278 -0.37 -8.70 -12.52
CA GLU A 278 0.30 -7.56 -11.89
C GLU A 278 1.29 -6.90 -12.89
N PRO A 279 1.21 -5.57 -13.10
CA PRO A 279 2.04 -4.89 -14.07
C PRO A 279 3.51 -4.84 -13.64
N CYS A 280 4.41 -4.95 -14.61
CA CYS A 280 5.85 -4.77 -14.41
C CYS A 280 6.21 -3.29 -14.13
N MET A 281 7.48 -3.03 -13.80
CA MET A 281 7.99 -1.69 -13.51
C MET A 281 7.65 -0.65 -14.57
N MET A 282 7.81 -0.99 -15.86
CA MET A 282 7.48 -0.11 -16.98
C MET A 282 5.99 0.28 -16.97
N CYS A 283 5.11 -0.72 -16.92
CA CYS A 283 3.66 -0.50 -16.92
C CYS A 283 3.20 0.26 -15.67
N ALA A 284 3.73 -0.08 -14.50
CA ALA A 284 3.45 0.62 -13.25
C ALA A 284 3.84 2.10 -13.32
N MET A 285 5.02 2.42 -13.88
CA MET A 285 5.44 3.81 -14.06
C MET A 285 4.63 4.55 -15.12
N ALA A 286 4.21 3.87 -16.20
CA ALA A 286 3.31 4.45 -17.20
C ALA A 286 1.95 4.83 -16.60
N LEU A 287 1.44 4.03 -15.65
CA LEU A 287 0.22 4.31 -14.91
C LEU A 287 0.35 5.56 -14.01
N VAL A 288 1.52 5.76 -13.38
CA VAL A 288 1.85 7.02 -12.68
C VAL A 288 1.75 8.20 -13.66
N HIS A 289 2.44 8.09 -14.81
CA HIS A 289 2.49 9.16 -15.82
C HIS A 289 1.16 9.39 -16.52
N SER A 290 0.25 8.41 -16.54
CA SER A 290 -1.09 8.55 -17.11
C SER A 290 -2.13 9.04 -16.09
N ARG A 291 -1.74 9.22 -14.83
CA ARG A 291 -2.58 9.62 -13.69
C ARG A 291 -3.81 8.74 -13.44
N ILE A 292 -3.64 7.43 -13.61
CA ILE A 292 -4.69 6.45 -13.27
C ILE A 292 -5.15 6.65 -11.81
N GLN A 293 -6.43 6.44 -11.51
CA GLN A 293 -6.94 6.58 -10.15
C GLN A 293 -6.72 5.31 -9.34
N ARG A 294 -7.12 4.15 -9.90
CA ARG A 294 -7.03 2.86 -9.24
C ARG A 294 -6.63 1.76 -10.21
N VAL A 295 -5.93 0.77 -9.69
CA VAL A 295 -5.54 -0.42 -10.43
C VAL A 295 -6.02 -1.65 -9.69
N PHE A 296 -6.66 -2.57 -10.40
CA PHE A 296 -7.10 -3.85 -9.91
C PHE A 296 -6.40 -4.93 -10.70
N TYR A 297 -5.72 -5.87 -10.04
CA TYR A 297 -5.12 -7.01 -10.73
C TYR A 297 -5.57 -8.37 -10.18
N GLY A 298 -5.60 -9.36 -11.07
CA GLY A 298 -5.96 -10.73 -10.73
C GLY A 298 -4.80 -11.50 -10.10
N ALA A 299 -3.82 -11.89 -10.93
CA ALA A 299 -2.68 -12.71 -10.49
C ALA A 299 -1.41 -11.88 -10.21
N PRO A 300 -0.62 -12.22 -9.17
CA PRO A 300 0.70 -11.63 -8.97
C PRO A 300 1.66 -12.01 -10.11
N SER A 301 2.76 -11.27 -10.25
CA SER A 301 3.83 -11.58 -11.22
C SER A 301 5.20 -11.50 -10.55
N SER A 302 6.12 -12.40 -10.93
CA SER A 302 7.52 -12.37 -10.46
C SER A 302 8.24 -11.04 -10.72
N HIS A 303 7.80 -10.29 -11.74
CA HIS A 303 8.32 -8.97 -12.10
C HIS A 303 7.36 -7.82 -11.72
N GLY A 304 6.32 -8.13 -10.94
CA GLY A 304 5.26 -7.20 -10.57
C GLY A 304 5.80 -6.07 -9.69
N ALA A 305 5.39 -4.83 -9.99
CA ALA A 305 5.94 -3.62 -9.37
C ALA A 305 4.92 -2.84 -8.53
N LEU A 306 3.78 -3.45 -8.19
CA LEU A 306 2.77 -2.83 -7.32
C LEU A 306 2.73 -3.43 -5.91
N GLY A 307 3.16 -4.69 -5.73
CA GLY A 307 3.33 -5.29 -4.41
C GLY A 307 4.26 -6.50 -4.36
N THR A 308 4.67 -7.06 -5.52
CA THR A 308 5.58 -8.21 -5.51
C THR A 308 7.04 -7.80 -5.29
N THR A 309 7.60 -6.98 -6.17
CA THR A 309 9.00 -6.54 -6.07
C THR A 309 9.16 -5.09 -5.60
N HIS A 310 8.15 -4.26 -5.87
CA HIS A 310 8.15 -2.83 -5.57
C HIS A 310 6.72 -2.36 -5.27
N HIS A 311 6.58 -1.16 -4.68
CA HIS A 311 5.29 -0.52 -4.39
C HIS A 311 5.21 0.85 -5.09
N ILE A 312 5.39 0.88 -6.42
CA ILE A 312 5.53 2.12 -7.20
C ILE A 312 4.34 3.07 -7.02
N HIS A 313 3.13 2.52 -6.89
CA HIS A 313 1.89 3.26 -6.69
C HIS A 313 1.88 4.16 -5.45
N SER A 314 2.72 3.85 -4.46
CA SER A 314 2.77 4.53 -3.15
C SER A 314 4.05 5.33 -2.91
N ARG A 315 4.98 5.37 -3.88
CA ARG A 315 6.31 5.97 -3.69
C ARG A 315 6.22 7.49 -3.53
N LYS A 316 6.69 8.01 -2.38
CA LYS A 316 6.59 9.44 -2.02
C LYS A 316 7.32 10.39 -2.97
N GLY A 317 8.41 9.94 -3.61
CA GLY A 317 9.20 10.74 -4.55
C GLY A 317 8.60 10.89 -5.94
N LEU A 318 7.44 10.28 -6.23
CA LEU A 318 6.75 10.39 -7.50
C LEU A 318 5.64 11.45 -7.43
N ASN A 319 5.35 12.07 -8.57
CA ASN A 319 4.41 13.19 -8.70
C ASN A 319 2.93 12.78 -8.66
N HIS A 320 2.62 11.48 -8.80
CA HIS A 320 1.28 10.92 -8.72
C HIS A 320 1.29 9.61 -7.94
N ARG A 321 0.18 9.30 -7.26
CA ARG A 321 -0.05 8.06 -6.51
C ARG A 321 -1.46 7.56 -6.80
N TYR A 322 -1.63 6.25 -6.82
CA TYR A 322 -2.90 5.61 -7.12
C TYR A 322 -3.15 4.41 -6.20
N GLU A 323 -4.42 4.05 -6.02
CA GLU A 323 -4.77 2.90 -5.19
C GLU A 323 -4.62 1.61 -5.96
N VAL A 324 -4.18 0.55 -5.29
CA VAL A 324 -4.01 -0.76 -5.92
C VAL A 324 -4.75 -1.80 -5.12
N PHE A 325 -5.43 -2.69 -5.82
CA PHE A 325 -6.16 -3.82 -5.27
C PHE A 325 -5.82 -5.10 -6.03
N ARG A 326 -5.85 -6.22 -5.33
CA ARG A 326 -5.57 -7.55 -5.86
C ARG A 326 -6.66 -8.56 -5.51
N GLY A 327 -6.62 -9.72 -6.17
CA GLY A 327 -7.41 -10.89 -5.78
C GLY A 327 -8.70 -11.10 -6.59
N ILE A 328 -9.03 -10.18 -7.51
CA ILE A 328 -10.24 -10.30 -8.34
C ILE A 328 -10.05 -11.42 -9.36
N LEU A 329 -10.85 -12.49 -9.25
CA LEU A 329 -10.75 -13.67 -10.12
C LEU A 329 -9.29 -14.20 -10.22
N GLU A 330 -8.58 -14.20 -9.09
CA GLU A 330 -7.15 -14.53 -9.03
C GLU A 330 -6.87 -15.94 -9.57
N ASP A 331 -7.70 -16.93 -9.25
CA ASP A 331 -7.50 -18.31 -9.71
C ASP A 331 -7.61 -18.41 -11.24
N GLN A 332 -8.61 -17.76 -11.84
CA GLN A 332 -8.77 -17.70 -13.29
C GLN A 332 -7.58 -16.99 -13.95
N CYS A 333 -7.11 -15.90 -13.33
CA CYS A 333 -5.95 -15.15 -13.82
C CYS A 333 -4.63 -15.94 -13.70
N LYS A 334 -4.47 -16.74 -12.64
CA LYS A 334 -3.32 -17.65 -12.48
C LYS A 334 -3.33 -18.76 -13.52
N CYS A 335 -4.49 -19.33 -13.82
CA CYS A 335 -4.64 -20.31 -14.90
C CYS A 335 -4.23 -19.73 -16.26
N LEU A 336 -4.54 -18.46 -16.55
CA LEU A 336 -4.02 -17.78 -17.75
C LEU A 336 -2.49 -17.66 -17.72
N ALA A 337 -1.91 -17.32 -16.57
CA ALA A 337 -0.47 -17.14 -16.46
C ALA A 337 0.32 -18.45 -16.66
N GLN A 338 -0.22 -19.59 -16.27
CA GLN A 338 0.43 -20.88 -16.51
C GLN A 338 0.53 -21.24 -18.00
N LEU A 339 -0.32 -20.67 -18.86
CA LEU A 339 -0.23 -20.90 -20.32
C LEU A 339 1.05 -20.33 -20.94
N SER A 340 1.67 -19.31 -20.33
CA SER A 340 2.96 -18.77 -20.81
C SER A 340 4.14 -19.65 -20.40
N ASP A 341 4.15 -20.17 -19.18
CA ASP A 341 5.30 -20.93 -18.63
C ASP A 341 5.54 -22.27 -19.37
N TYR A 342 4.48 -22.88 -19.93
CA TYR A 342 4.61 -24.09 -20.75
C TYR A 342 5.36 -23.85 -22.08
N LYS A 343 5.31 -22.62 -22.63
CA LYS A 343 6.01 -22.28 -23.88
C LYS A 343 7.51 -22.05 -23.67
N GLU A 344 7.94 -21.57 -22.51
CA GLU A 344 9.37 -21.37 -22.20
C GLU A 344 10.08 -22.69 -21.82
N SER A 345 9.31 -23.74 -21.50
CA SER A 345 9.81 -25.04 -21.04
C SER A 345 9.94 -26.12 -22.13
N SER A 346 9.51 -25.82 -23.37
CA SER A 346 9.41 -26.77 -24.49
C SER A 346 10.31 -26.37 -25.66
#